data_AF-A0A9E4BX47-F1
#
_entry.id   AF-A0A9E4BX47-F1
#
_cell.length_a   1.000
_cell.length_b   1.000
_cell.length_c   1.000
_cell.angle_alpha   90.00
_cell.angle_beta   90.00
_cell.angle_gamma   90.00
#
_symmetry.space_group_name_H-M   'P 1'
#
loop_
_entity.id
_entity.type
_entity.pdbx_description
1 polymer ?
#
loop_
_entity_poly.entity_id
_entity_poly.type
_entity_poly.pdbx_seq_one_letter_code
_entity_poly.pdbx_strand_id
1 'polypeptide(L)'
;MAGDTQAADAANAQVDIIGHILDSPYIELPFVDFDHLLAGEVSLPSLELFGIDLSITRHVVIMWVASILLIVLMLRAFRKPRTVPSGMANFFEAIVLFLRDEVVLPIMGEDGKKYLPFL
;
A
#
# COMPACT_ATOMS: atom_id res chain seq x y z
N MET A 1 -31.85 -39.09 -14.22
CA MET A 1 -31.15 -38.73 -12.97
C MET A 1 -29.92 -37.89 -13.32
N ALA A 2 -30.13 -36.72 -13.92
CA ALA A 2 -29.07 -35.83 -14.42
C ALA A 2 -29.52 -34.35 -14.41
N GLY A 3 -30.52 -34.02 -13.60
CA GLY A 3 -31.14 -32.67 -13.53
C GLY A 3 -30.78 -31.89 -12.25
N ASP A 4 -30.27 -32.55 -11.22
CA ASP A 4 -30.13 -31.94 -9.89
C ASP A 4 -28.74 -31.34 -9.65
N THR A 5 -27.73 -31.73 -10.44
CA THR A 5 -26.35 -31.21 -10.32
C THR A 5 -26.16 -29.85 -11.00
N GLN A 6 -27.03 -29.48 -11.94
CA GLN A 6 -26.90 -28.21 -12.69
C GLN A 6 -27.59 -27.04 -11.97
N ALA A 7 -28.58 -27.31 -11.12
CA ALA A 7 -29.25 -26.29 -10.31
C ALA A 7 -28.43 -25.88 -9.07
N ALA A 8 -27.57 -26.77 -8.55
CA ALA A 8 -26.67 -26.48 -7.44
C ALA A 8 -25.45 -25.64 -7.88
N ASP A 9 -24.98 -25.83 -9.11
CA ASP A 9 -23.80 -25.13 -9.64
C ASP A 9 -24.13 -23.66 -10.02
N ALA A 10 -25.35 -23.41 -10.49
CA ALA A 10 -25.83 -22.06 -10.83
C ALA A 10 -26.04 -21.14 -9.61
N ALA A 11 -26.19 -21.70 -8.40
CA ALA A 11 -26.31 -20.94 -7.15
C ALA A 11 -24.94 -20.51 -6.58
N ASN A 12 -23.88 -21.29 -6.83
CA ASN A 12 -22.51 -20.97 -6.40
C ASN A 12 -21.83 -19.94 -7.32
N ALA A 13 -22.38 -19.70 -8.51
CA ALA A 13 -21.96 -18.63 -9.41
C ALA A 13 -22.49 -17.24 -9.00
N GLN A 14 -23.35 -17.16 -7.98
CA GLN A 14 -23.89 -15.91 -7.45
C GLN A 14 -22.83 -15.19 -6.61
N VAL A 15 -21.85 -14.62 -7.31
CA VAL A 15 -20.77 -13.75 -6.83
C VAL A 15 -19.93 -14.43 -5.75
N ASP A 16 -18.76 -14.92 -6.16
CA ASP A 16 -17.67 -15.29 -5.26
C ASP A 16 -17.10 -14.02 -4.58
N ILE A 17 -17.90 -13.43 -3.69
CA ILE A 17 -17.57 -12.23 -2.91
C ILE A 17 -16.38 -12.55 -2.00
N ILE A 18 -16.31 -13.77 -1.48
CA ILE A 18 -15.23 -14.19 -0.58
C ILE A 18 -13.92 -14.30 -1.36
N GLY A 19 -13.90 -14.97 -2.51
CA GLY A 19 -12.71 -15.09 -3.35
C GLY A 19 -12.22 -13.75 -3.91
N HIS A 20 -13.12 -12.79 -4.17
CA HIS A 20 -12.73 -11.46 -4.67
C HIS A 20 -12.25 -10.48 -3.58
N ILE A 21 -12.65 -10.68 -2.31
CA ILE A 21 -12.14 -9.90 -1.17
C ILE A 21 -10.79 -10.44 -0.69
N LEU A 22 -10.54 -11.74 -0.87
CA LEU A 22 -9.27 -12.36 -0.52
C LEU A 22 -8.16 -11.87 -1.46
N ASP A 23 -7.00 -11.62 -0.87
CA ASP A 23 -5.86 -11.06 -1.59
C ASP A 23 -5.35 -12.04 -2.64
N SER A 24 -5.36 -11.63 -3.91
CA SER A 24 -4.93 -12.49 -5.01
C SER A 24 -3.40 -12.57 -5.06
N PRO A 25 -2.84 -13.78 -5.30
CA PRO A 25 -1.38 -13.97 -5.46
C PRO A 25 -0.88 -13.56 -6.86
N TYR A 26 -1.71 -12.84 -7.62
CA TYR A 26 -1.38 -12.30 -8.93
C TYR A 26 -1.66 -10.80 -8.95
N ILE A 27 -0.79 -10.06 -9.61
CA ILE A 27 -0.90 -8.61 -9.79
C ILE A 27 -1.45 -8.34 -11.18
N GLU A 28 -2.57 -7.65 -11.24
CA GLU A 28 -3.05 -6.98 -12.46
C GLU A 28 -2.83 -5.49 -12.22
N LEU A 29 -2.13 -4.82 -13.14
CA LEU A 29 -1.79 -3.40 -13.03
C LEU A 29 -2.62 -2.61 -14.04
N PRO A 30 -3.75 -1.99 -13.64
CA PRO A 30 -4.63 -1.26 -14.57
C PRO A 30 -4.06 0.08 -15.08
N PHE A 31 -2.89 0.50 -14.61
CA PHE A 31 -2.25 1.80 -14.92
C PHE A 31 -0.87 1.67 -15.58
N VAL A 32 -0.41 0.44 -15.84
CA VAL A 32 0.92 0.15 -16.38
C VAL A 32 0.81 -0.83 -17.55
N ASP A 33 -0.04 -0.52 -18.53
CA ASP A 33 -0.09 -1.24 -19.80
C ASP A 33 0.97 -0.65 -20.76
N PHE A 34 2.25 -0.87 -20.47
CA PHE A 34 3.32 -0.63 -21.45
C PHE A 34 3.23 -1.71 -22.53
N ASP A 35 2.30 -1.55 -23.47
CA ASP A 35 2.14 -2.31 -24.72
C ASP A 35 2.80 -3.71 -24.75
N HIS A 36 2.08 -4.72 -24.23
CA HIS A 36 2.29 -6.17 -24.47
C HIS A 36 3.69 -6.79 -24.30
N LEU A 37 4.71 -6.09 -23.80
CA LEU A 37 6.03 -6.67 -23.51
C LEU A 37 6.17 -7.23 -22.09
N LEU A 38 5.24 -6.84 -21.20
CA LEU A 38 5.13 -7.31 -19.83
C LEU A 38 3.73 -7.91 -19.55
N ALA A 39 3.08 -8.47 -20.56
CA ALA A 39 1.86 -9.25 -20.38
C ALA A 39 2.23 -10.64 -19.86
N GLY A 40 2.31 -10.79 -18.55
CA GLY A 40 2.47 -12.09 -17.93
C GLY A 40 1.98 -11.97 -16.51
N GLU A 41 0.89 -12.67 -16.19
CA GLU A 41 0.51 -12.92 -14.81
C GLU A 41 1.74 -13.41 -14.05
N VAL A 42 2.39 -12.50 -13.32
CA VAL A 42 3.55 -12.86 -12.50
C VAL A 42 2.96 -13.55 -11.28
N SER A 43 2.91 -14.89 -11.34
CA SER A 43 2.64 -15.71 -10.18
C SER A 43 3.67 -15.35 -9.12
N LEU A 44 3.22 -14.76 -8.02
CA LEU A 44 4.12 -14.35 -6.96
C LEU A 44 4.68 -15.63 -6.30
N PRO A 45 6.01 -15.75 -6.15
CA PRO A 45 6.60 -16.93 -5.52
C PRO A 45 6.17 -16.96 -4.05
N SER A 46 5.48 -18.03 -3.64
CA SER A 46 5.27 -18.32 -2.23
C SER A 46 6.60 -18.78 -1.64
N LEU A 47 7.16 -17.97 -0.75
CA LEU A 47 8.39 -18.31 -0.06
C LEU A 47 8.01 -19.03 1.24
N GLU A 48 8.03 -20.36 1.22
CA GLU A 48 7.91 -21.14 2.45
C GLU A 48 9.25 -21.10 3.20
N LEU A 49 9.41 -20.13 4.11
CA LEU A 49 10.59 -20.00 4.94
C LEU A 49 10.30 -20.64 6.31
N PHE A 50 11.00 -21.72 6.66
CA PHE A 50 10.91 -22.34 7.99
C PHE A 50 9.49 -22.79 8.42
N GLY A 51 8.62 -23.12 7.46
CA GLY A 51 7.22 -23.50 7.72
C GLY A 51 6.26 -22.31 7.88
N ILE A 52 6.70 -21.10 7.55
CA ILE A 52 5.88 -19.90 7.44
C ILE A 52 5.67 -19.61 5.95
N ASP A 53 4.40 -19.57 5.53
CA ASP A 53 4.04 -19.19 4.16
C ASP A 53 4.15 -17.66 4.01
N LEU A 54 5.30 -17.19 3.52
CA LEU A 54 5.49 -15.82 3.08
C LEU A 54 5.01 -15.71 1.64
N SER A 55 3.69 -15.77 1.48
CA SER A 55 3.03 -15.47 0.22
C SER A 55 3.08 -13.96 0.00
N ILE A 56 3.84 -13.52 -1.00
CA ILE A 56 3.85 -12.12 -1.44
C ILE A 56 2.53 -11.91 -2.17
N THR A 57 1.63 -11.12 -1.60
CA THR A 57 0.35 -10.82 -2.22
C THR A 57 0.39 -9.54 -3.04
N ARG A 58 -0.65 -9.28 -3.86
CA ARG A 58 -0.80 -8.02 -4.60
C ARG A 58 -0.68 -6.81 -3.68
N HIS A 59 -1.30 -6.84 -2.51
CA HIS A 59 -1.23 -5.71 -1.56
C HIS A 59 0.17 -5.53 -0.99
N VAL A 60 0.93 -6.60 -0.70
CA VAL A 60 2.31 -6.50 -0.21
C VAL A 60 3.20 -5.79 -1.23
N VAL A 61 3.05 -6.10 -2.53
CA VAL A 61 3.82 -5.41 -3.58
C VAL A 61 3.42 -3.93 -3.68
N ILE A 62 2.13 -3.61 -3.61
CA ILE A 62 1.67 -2.21 -3.60
C ILE A 62 2.22 -1.48 -2.37
N MET A 63 2.25 -2.12 -1.20
CA MET A 63 2.85 -1.57 0.02
C MET A 63 4.34 -1.28 -0.17
N TRP A 64 5.09 -2.15 -0.84
CA TRP A 64 6.50 -1.90 -1.15
C TRP A 64 6.68 -0.73 -2.10
N VAL A 65 5.89 -0.64 -3.16
CA VAL A 65 5.93 0.48 -4.11
C VAL A 65 5.62 1.80 -3.39
N ALA A 66 4.56 1.84 -2.57
CA ALA A 66 4.19 3.01 -1.79
C ALA A 66 5.29 3.40 -0.79
N SER A 67 5.89 2.41 -0.12
CA SER A 67 6.97 2.62 0.86
C SER A 67 8.23 3.18 0.19
N ILE A 68 8.65 2.62 -0.95
CA ILE A 68 9.81 3.11 -1.72
C ILE A 68 9.54 4.53 -2.22
N LEU A 69 8.34 4.79 -2.76
CA LEU A 69 7.95 6.13 -3.21
C LEU A 69 8.07 7.16 -2.08
N LEU A 70 7.54 6.84 -0.89
CA LEU A 70 7.59 7.74 0.27
C LEU A 70 9.04 7.99 0.73
N ILE A 71 9.87 6.95 0.81
CA ILE A 71 11.29 7.08 1.15
C ILE A 71 12.01 7.98 0.14
N VAL A 72 11.79 7.75 -1.16
CA VAL A 72 12.42 8.55 -2.22
C VAL A 72 11.98 10.01 -2.16
N LEU A 73 10.70 10.28 -1.92
CA LEU A 73 10.18 11.64 -1.77
C LEU A 73 10.82 12.35 -0.57
N MET A 74 10.90 11.68 0.58
CA MET A 74 11.51 12.25 1.78
C MET A 74 13.01 12.54 1.58
N LEU A 75 13.75 11.57 1.02
CA LEU A 75 15.17 11.74 0.71
C LEU A 75 15.39 12.88 -0.29
N ARG A 76 14.52 13.01 -1.29
CA ARG A 76 14.60 14.09 -2.29
C ARG A 76 14.28 15.46 -1.70
N ALA A 77 13.26 15.55 -0.85
CA ALA A 77 12.81 16.78 -0.20
C ALA A 77 13.88 17.34 0.75
N PHE A 78 14.53 16.48 1.52
CA PHE A 78 15.51 16.88 2.54
C PHE A 78 16.99 16.72 2.12
N ARG A 79 17.26 16.40 0.84
CA ARG A 79 18.63 16.16 0.32
C ARG A 79 19.60 17.34 0.52
N LYS A 80 19.08 18.57 0.54
CA LYS A 80 19.87 19.81 0.73
C LYS A 80 19.18 20.65 1.80
N PRO A 81 19.41 20.38 3.09
CA PRO A 81 18.84 21.20 4.14
C PRO A 81 19.37 22.63 3.99
N ARG A 82 18.44 23.58 3.88
CA ARG A 82 18.73 25.01 3.84
C ARG A 82 18.13 25.65 5.08
N THR A 83 18.75 26.72 5.57
CA THR A 83 18.25 27.50 6.72
C THR A 83 16.83 28.04 6.49
N VAL A 84 16.48 28.32 5.22
CA VAL A 84 15.11 28.61 4.80
C VAL A 84 14.69 27.52 3.80
N PRO A 85 13.71 26.67 4.13
CA PRO A 85 13.25 25.63 3.24
C PRO A 85 12.51 26.25 2.04
N SER A 86 12.64 25.61 0.88
CA SER A 86 12.08 26.10 -0.38
C SER A 86 11.47 24.94 -1.17
N GLY A 87 10.35 25.19 -1.84
CA GLY A 87 9.64 24.19 -2.65
C GLY A 87 9.04 23.06 -1.80
N MET A 88 9.40 21.82 -2.11
CA MET A 88 8.86 20.62 -1.45
C MET A 88 9.16 20.58 0.06
N ALA A 89 10.35 21.01 0.49
CA ALA A 89 10.71 21.02 1.90
C ALA A 89 9.80 21.97 2.72
N ASN A 90 9.41 23.12 2.15
CA ASN A 90 8.49 24.06 2.79
C ASN A 90 7.06 23.49 2.88
N PHE A 91 6.63 22.75 1.86
CA PHE A 91 5.34 22.06 1.90
C PHE A 91 5.28 21.00 3.00
N PHE A 92 6.32 20.15 3.11
CA PHE A 92 6.41 19.16 4.19
C PHE A 92 6.52 19.83 5.57
N GLU A 93 7.27 20.92 5.70
CA GLU A 93 7.34 21.67 6.95
C GLU A 93 5.96 22.20 7.36
N ALA A 94 5.20 22.80 6.44
CA ALA A 94 3.85 23.30 6.74
C ALA A 94 2.91 22.18 7.24
N ILE A 95 2.99 20.98 6.66
CA ILE A 95 2.23 19.81 7.12
C ILE A 95 2.65 19.39 8.53
N VAL A 96 3.96 19.29 8.78
CA VAL A 96 4.48 18.89 10.10
C VAL A 96 4.13 19.92 11.17
N LEU A 97 4.18 21.21 10.84
CA LEU A 97 3.75 22.30 11.73
C LEU A 97 2.26 22.21 12.03
N PHE A 98 1.42 21.95 11.03
CA PHE A 98 -0.02 21.74 11.23
C PHE A 98 -0.29 20.55 12.14
N LEU A 99 0.33 19.39 11.89
CA LEU A 99 0.19 18.22 12.74
C LEU A 99 0.65 18.51 14.18
N ARG A 100 1.75 19.22 14.34
CA ARG A 100 2.24 19.59 15.67
C ARG A 100 1.29 20.53 16.39
N ASP A 101 0.94 21.64 15.77
CA ASP A 101 0.32 22.76 16.45
C ASP A 101 -1.21 22.62 16.52
N GLU A 102 -1.85 22.02 15.51
CA GLU A 102 -3.32 21.85 15.45
C GLU A 102 -3.81 20.48 15.95
N VAL A 103 -2.95 19.45 15.96
CA VAL A 103 -3.35 18.08 16.36
C VAL A 103 -2.63 17.66 17.65
N VAL A 104 -1.30 17.64 17.65
CA VAL A 104 -0.52 17.02 18.73
C VAL A 104 -0.53 17.86 20.00
N LEU A 105 -0.23 19.16 19.93
CA LEU A 105 -0.23 20.05 21.08
C LEU A 105 -1.58 20.13 21.79
N PRO A 106 -2.73 20.32 21.11
CA PRO A 106 -4.01 20.41 21.79
C PRO A 106 -4.48 19.08 22.38
N ILE A 107 -4.09 17.94 21.80
CA ILE A 107 -4.55 16.62 22.28
C ILE A 107 -3.62 16.05 23.36
N MET A 108 -2.31 16.18 23.20
CA MET A 108 -1.29 15.50 24.04
C MET A 108 -0.41 16.46 24.84
N GLY A 109 -0.52 17.77 24.64
CA GLY A 109 0.32 18.77 25.29
C GLY A 109 1.78 18.75 24.79
N GLU A 110 2.69 19.36 25.54
CA GLU A 110 4.09 19.49 25.14
C GLU A 110 4.82 18.14 25.02
N ASP A 111 4.45 17.16 25.84
CA ASP A 111 4.99 15.80 25.80
C ASP A 111 4.60 15.05 24.51
N GLY A 112 3.59 15.54 23.78
CA GLY A 112 3.16 14.99 22.49
C GLY A 112 4.19 15.16 21.37
N LYS A 113 5.08 16.16 21.46
CA LYS A 113 6.08 16.47 20.42
C LYS A 113 6.98 15.27 20.08
N LYS A 114 7.20 14.34 21.01
CA LYS A 114 8.00 13.12 20.80
C LYS A 114 7.36 12.09 19.87
N TYR A 115 6.06 12.19 19.63
CA TYR A 115 5.31 11.26 18.77
C TYR A 115 5.13 11.77 17.34
N LEU A 116 5.59 12.99 17.02
CA LEU A 116 5.52 13.55 15.66
C LEU A 116 6.17 12.68 14.58
N PRO A 117 7.26 11.94 14.82
CA PRO A 117 7.80 11.04 13.79
C PRO A 117 6.95 9.79 13.54
N PHE A 118 6.03 9.47 14.45
CA PHE A 118 5.17 8.28 14.37
C PHE A 118 3.79 8.59 13.78
N LEU A 119 3.28 9.81 13.98
CA LEU A 119 1.99 10.30 13.47
C LEU A 119 2.14 10.86 12.05
#